data_AF-A0A7C1WLH4-F1
#
_entry.id   AF-A0A7C1WLH4-F1
#
_cell.length_a   1.000
_cell.length_b   1.000
_cell.length_c   1.000
_cell.angle_alpha   90.00
_cell.angle_beta   90.00
_cell.angle_gamma   90.00
#
_symmetry.space_group_name_H-M   'P 1'
#
loop_
_entity.id
_entity.type
_entity.pdbx_description
1 polymer ?
#
loop_
_entity_poly.entity_id
_entity_poly.type
_entity_poly.pdbx_seq_one_letter_code
_entity_poly.pdbx_strand_id
1 'polypeptide(L)'
;MCTRLLAKRGTLKIFIMIFETLKATFFIPLLRLLIVIGFVLAARPGHAEFRAVSLDNNFPDEIAAAKEQGKFLVIMFQQIGCPYCEKMRARVYPDPRVQKYYTKRFVLIESNIRGDLEVVSPEGKTMTEKKYARKNRIRATPTFIYFDKNGKEALKVTGFMDVSRFIKAGQYVVGGVYKTKTSFYRYLQKSTK
;
A
#
# COMPACT_ATOMS: atom_id res chain seq x y z
N MET A 1 -61.42 63.12 -9.24
CA MET A 1 -61.86 61.87 -9.91
C MET A 1 -60.63 61.07 -10.27
N CYS A 2 -60.29 60.00 -9.52
CA CYS A 2 -59.58 58.77 -9.98
C CYS A 2 -59.09 57.95 -8.78
N THR A 3 -60.04 57.36 -8.04
CA THR A 3 -59.83 56.25 -7.12
C THR A 3 -59.93 54.96 -7.93
N ARG A 4 -58.82 54.23 -8.15
CA ARG A 4 -58.74 52.77 -8.46
C ARG A 4 -57.34 52.44 -8.95
N LEU A 5 -56.39 52.06 -8.08
CA LEU A 5 -55.19 51.31 -8.51
C LEU A 5 -54.34 50.68 -7.38
N LEU A 6 -54.86 50.54 -6.16
CA LEU A 6 -54.05 50.08 -5.01
C LEU A 6 -54.11 48.58 -4.69
N ALA A 7 -54.95 47.76 -5.34
CA ALA A 7 -55.23 46.40 -4.85
C ALA A 7 -54.49 45.23 -5.52
N LYS A 8 -53.70 45.42 -6.59
CA LYS A 8 -53.15 44.30 -7.41
C LYS A 8 -51.66 44.00 -7.25
N ARG A 9 -50.91 44.75 -6.43
CA ARG A 9 -49.43 44.61 -6.30
C ARG A 9 -48.95 43.75 -5.12
N GLY A 10 -49.79 43.44 -4.13
CA GLY A 10 -49.39 42.70 -2.93
C GLY A 10 -49.35 41.17 -3.09
N THR A 11 -50.32 40.60 -3.80
CA THR A 11 -50.50 39.13 -3.93
C THR A 11 -49.46 38.46 -4.84
N LEU A 12 -48.94 39.15 -5.85
CA LEU A 12 -47.93 38.59 -6.76
C LEU A 12 -46.54 38.47 -6.11
N LYS A 13 -46.17 39.41 -5.22
CA LYS A 13 -44.89 39.37 -4.49
C LYS A 13 -44.84 38.23 -3.46
N ILE A 14 -45.95 37.95 -2.78
CA ILE A 14 -46.03 36.86 -1.80
C ILE A 14 -45.88 35.49 -2.48
N PHE A 15 -46.50 35.31 -3.65
CA PHE A 15 -46.41 34.05 -4.40
C PHE A 15 -45.00 33.77 -4.93
N ILE A 16 -44.30 34.79 -5.44
CA ILE A 16 -42.90 34.67 -5.91
C ILE A 16 -41.95 34.37 -4.74
N MET A 17 -42.14 35.03 -3.59
CA MET A 17 -41.27 34.85 -2.43
C MET A 17 -41.43 33.44 -1.80
N ILE A 18 -42.66 32.90 -1.76
CA ILE A 18 -42.92 31.52 -1.33
C ILE A 18 -42.29 30.53 -2.31
N PHE A 19 -42.40 30.75 -3.62
CA PHE A 19 -41.84 29.87 -4.65
C PHE A 19 -40.29 29.84 -4.64
N GLU A 20 -39.65 30.98 -4.37
CA GLU A 20 -38.20 31.11 -4.16
C GLU A 20 -37.74 30.37 -2.88
N THR A 21 -38.43 30.56 -1.75
CA THR A 21 -38.10 29.86 -0.50
C THR A 21 -38.32 28.34 -0.57
N LEU A 22 -39.29 27.86 -1.37
CA LEU A 22 -39.54 26.43 -1.58
C LEU A 22 -38.44 25.78 -2.43
N LYS A 23 -37.93 26.48 -3.46
CA LYS A 23 -36.77 26.01 -4.24
C LYS A 23 -35.51 25.99 -3.39
N ALA A 24 -35.23 27.04 -2.62
CA ALA A 24 -34.02 27.12 -1.80
C ALA A 24 -33.98 26.06 -0.67
N THR A 25 -35.12 25.76 -0.05
CA THR A 25 -35.19 24.77 1.04
C THR A 25 -35.14 23.32 0.55
N PHE A 26 -35.59 23.03 -0.67
CA PHE A 26 -35.63 21.65 -1.19
C PHE A 26 -34.45 21.28 -2.10
N PHE A 27 -33.98 22.21 -2.93
CA PHE A 27 -32.91 21.94 -3.90
C PHE A 27 -31.51 21.95 -3.28
N ILE A 28 -31.26 22.81 -2.30
CA ILE A 28 -29.95 22.94 -1.63
C ILE A 28 -29.59 21.69 -0.81
N PRO A 29 -30.47 21.09 0.03
CA PRO A 29 -30.12 19.87 0.76
C PRO A 29 -29.97 18.66 -0.17
N LEU A 30 -30.76 18.58 -1.25
CA LEU A 30 -30.66 17.51 -2.23
C LEU A 30 -29.34 17.60 -3.02
N LEU A 31 -28.93 18.80 -3.43
CA LEU A 31 -27.64 19.02 -4.09
C LEU A 31 -26.45 18.76 -3.14
N ARG A 32 -26.55 19.16 -1.86
CA ARG A 32 -25.54 18.83 -0.85
C ARG A 32 -25.44 17.32 -0.60
N LEU A 33 -26.58 16.62 -0.55
CA LEU A 33 -26.61 15.17 -0.39
C LEU A 33 -25.97 14.47 -1.60
N LEU A 34 -26.26 14.93 -2.82
CA LEU A 34 -25.64 14.42 -4.04
C LEU A 34 -24.12 14.70 -4.10
N ILE A 35 -23.67 15.85 -3.60
CA ILE A 35 -22.23 16.16 -3.49
C ILE A 35 -21.55 15.24 -2.46
N VAL A 36 -22.17 15.01 -1.30
CA VAL A 36 -21.64 14.11 -0.27
C VAL A 36 -21.62 12.66 -0.76
N ILE A 37 -22.67 12.18 -1.42
CA ILE A 37 -22.73 10.85 -2.04
C ILE A 37 -21.67 10.72 -3.14
N GLY A 38 -21.51 11.74 -3.98
CA GLY A 38 -20.47 11.79 -5.02
C GLY A 38 -19.05 11.73 -4.43
N PHE A 39 -18.81 12.40 -3.30
CA PHE A 39 -17.50 12.38 -2.63
C PHE A 39 -17.21 11.03 -1.97
N VAL A 40 -18.22 10.38 -1.39
CA VAL A 40 -18.10 9.03 -0.81
C VAL A 40 -17.86 7.97 -1.89
N LEU A 41 -18.52 8.08 -3.05
CA LEU A 41 -18.30 7.19 -4.20
C LEU A 41 -16.94 7.40 -4.89
N ALA A 42 -16.37 8.61 -4.81
CA ALA A 42 -15.04 8.91 -5.34
C ALA A 42 -13.90 8.38 -4.46
N ALA A 43 -14.16 8.05 -3.19
CA ALA A 43 -13.20 7.42 -2.31
C ALA A 43 -12.97 5.95 -2.70
N ARG A 44 -12.14 5.74 -3.73
CA ARG A 44 -11.61 4.40 -4.04
C ARG A 44 -10.76 3.95 -2.86
N PRO A 45 -11.05 2.82 -2.20
CA PRO A 45 -10.05 2.20 -1.33
C PRO A 45 -8.89 1.78 -2.23
N GLY A 46 -7.78 2.52 -2.18
CA GLY A 46 -6.55 2.19 -2.89
C GLY A 46 -5.99 0.88 -2.38
N HIS A 47 -6.44 -0.24 -2.94
CA HIS A 47 -5.89 -1.56 -2.63
C HIS A 47 -4.59 -1.79 -3.40
N ALA A 48 -3.50 -1.15 -2.95
CA ALA A 48 -2.12 -1.67 -2.91
C ALA A 48 -1.14 -0.50 -2.64
N GLU A 49 -0.67 -0.33 -1.40
CA GLU A 49 0.27 0.78 -1.11
C GLU A 49 1.66 0.35 -0.62
N PHE A 50 1.93 -0.95 -0.43
CA PHE A 50 3.28 -1.42 -0.11
C PHE A 50 3.96 -2.16 -1.26
N ARG A 51 3.25 -2.65 -2.28
CA ARG A 51 3.88 -3.33 -3.42
C ARG A 51 4.19 -2.32 -4.51
N ALA A 52 5.46 -2.24 -4.90
CA ALA A 52 5.93 -1.38 -5.97
C ALA A 52 6.56 -2.24 -7.07
N VAL A 53 6.49 -1.73 -8.29
CA VAL A 53 7.26 -2.27 -9.43
C VAL A 53 8.52 -1.42 -9.52
N SER A 54 9.69 -2.06 -9.45
CA SER A 54 10.96 -1.38 -9.70
C SER A 54 11.10 -1.19 -11.21
N LEU A 55 11.28 0.06 -11.66
CA LEU A 55 11.32 0.40 -13.08
C LEU A 55 12.67 0.10 -13.71
N ASP A 56 13.74 0.34 -12.96
CA ASP A 56 15.14 0.21 -13.39
C ASP A 56 15.89 -0.93 -12.68
N ASN A 57 15.25 -1.62 -11.73
CA ASN A 57 15.85 -2.64 -10.87
C ASN A 57 17.13 -2.17 -10.15
N ASN A 58 17.21 -0.88 -9.81
CA ASN A 58 18.30 -0.32 -9.04
C ASN A 58 18.01 -0.41 -7.54
N PHE A 59 18.43 -1.51 -6.90
CA PHE A 59 18.09 -1.74 -5.49
C PHE A 59 18.63 -0.69 -4.51
N PRO A 60 19.84 -0.13 -4.67
CA PRO A 60 20.26 1.06 -3.91
C PRO A 60 19.26 2.21 -3.94
N ASP A 61 18.73 2.54 -5.12
CA ASP A 61 17.78 3.64 -5.30
C ASP A 61 16.44 3.29 -4.65
N GLU A 62 15.97 2.05 -4.80
CA GLU A 62 14.76 1.56 -4.12
C GLU A 62 14.89 1.60 -2.59
N ILE A 63 16.06 1.29 -2.05
CA ILE A 63 16.35 1.40 -0.61
C ILE A 63 16.30 2.87 -0.18
N ALA A 64 16.92 3.76 -0.95
CA ALA A 64 16.94 5.19 -0.68
C ALA A 64 15.52 5.79 -0.73
N ALA A 65 14.76 5.52 -1.78
CA ALA A 65 13.37 5.97 -1.93
C ALA A 65 12.46 5.44 -0.81
N ALA A 66 12.59 4.17 -0.44
CA ALA A 66 11.87 3.63 0.71
C ALA A 66 12.25 4.37 2.00
N LYS A 67 13.55 4.63 2.22
CA LYS A 67 14.05 5.36 3.39
C LYS A 67 13.49 6.77 3.47
N GLU A 68 13.47 7.52 2.37
CA GLU A 68 12.91 8.88 2.27
C GLU A 68 11.43 8.91 2.67
N GLN A 69 10.66 7.88 2.28
CA GLN A 69 9.28 7.70 2.71
C GLN A 69 9.11 7.22 4.16
N GLY A 70 10.20 7.07 4.92
CA GLY A 70 10.15 6.49 6.26
C GLY A 70 9.89 4.97 6.26
N LYS A 71 9.97 4.28 5.12
CA LYS A 71 9.74 2.84 4.94
C LYS A 71 11.02 2.00 4.76
N PHE A 72 10.93 0.70 4.97
CA PHE A 72 11.99 -0.29 4.74
C PHE A 72 11.76 -0.98 3.39
N LEU A 73 12.80 -1.51 2.75
CA LEU A 73 12.64 -2.29 1.52
C LEU A 73 12.54 -3.80 1.83
N VAL A 74 11.68 -4.50 1.10
CA VAL A 74 11.60 -5.96 1.03
C VAL A 74 11.68 -6.38 -0.42
N ILE A 75 12.55 -7.33 -0.74
CA ILE A 75 12.57 -7.98 -2.05
C ILE A 75 11.99 -9.37 -1.91
N MET A 76 10.91 -9.66 -2.65
CA MET A 76 10.42 -11.02 -2.84
C MET A 76 11.03 -11.62 -4.11
N PHE A 77 11.84 -12.64 -3.93
CA PHE A 77 12.33 -13.47 -5.01
C PHE A 77 11.26 -14.49 -5.42
N GLN A 78 10.87 -14.44 -6.69
CA GLN A 78 9.79 -15.24 -7.28
C GLN A 78 10.25 -15.93 -8.56
N GLN A 79 9.41 -16.83 -9.07
CA GLN A 79 9.55 -17.37 -10.42
C GLN A 79 8.17 -17.53 -11.05
N ILE A 80 8.12 -17.43 -12.38
CA ILE A 80 6.90 -17.69 -13.16
C ILE A 80 6.40 -19.11 -12.86
N GLY A 81 5.09 -19.25 -12.62
CA GLY A 81 4.46 -20.54 -12.29
C GLY A 81 4.66 -21.01 -10.84
N CYS A 82 5.14 -20.15 -9.94
CA CYS A 82 5.30 -20.46 -8.52
C CYS A 82 3.96 -20.43 -7.74
N PRO A 83 3.39 -21.58 -7.32
CA PRO A 83 2.08 -21.60 -6.66
C PRO A 83 2.11 -20.90 -5.29
N TYR A 84 3.23 -20.98 -4.57
CA TYR A 84 3.38 -20.31 -3.28
C TYR A 84 3.51 -18.79 -3.40
N CYS A 85 4.07 -18.30 -4.50
CA CYS A 85 4.16 -16.88 -4.79
C CYS A 85 2.77 -16.33 -5.09
N GLU A 86 1.98 -17.03 -5.92
CA GLU A 86 0.58 -16.69 -6.14
C GLU A 86 -0.24 -16.77 -4.84
N LYS A 87 0.02 -17.76 -3.99
CA LYS A 87 -0.65 -17.87 -2.69
C LYS A 87 -0.37 -16.67 -1.78
N MET A 88 0.86 -16.12 -1.78
CA MET A 88 1.16 -14.87 -1.07
C MET A 88 0.32 -13.71 -1.61
N ARG A 89 0.30 -13.54 -2.94
CA ARG A 89 -0.45 -12.46 -3.60
C ARG A 89 -1.95 -12.57 -3.40
N ALA A 90 -2.50 -13.78 -3.41
CA ALA A 90 -3.93 -14.03 -3.31
C ALA A 90 -4.47 -14.02 -1.87
N ARG A 91 -3.66 -14.46 -0.88
CA ARG A 91 -4.17 -14.71 0.48
C ARG A 91 -3.54 -13.86 1.57
N VAL A 92 -2.29 -13.42 1.39
CA VAL A 92 -1.53 -12.75 2.46
C VAL A 92 -1.50 -11.26 2.21
N TYR A 93 -1.12 -10.83 1.01
CA TYR A 93 -1.05 -9.41 0.68
C TYR A 93 -2.38 -8.66 0.80
N PRO A 94 -3.53 -9.20 0.38
CA PRO A 94 -4.80 -8.48 0.52
C PRO A 94 -5.37 -8.49 1.94
N ASP A 95 -4.79 -9.26 2.88
CA ASP A 95 -5.29 -9.28 4.26
C ASP A 95 -5.22 -7.86 4.87
N PRO A 96 -6.33 -7.32 5.41
CA PRO A 96 -6.37 -5.96 5.93
C PRO A 96 -5.33 -5.67 7.02
N ARG A 97 -4.94 -6.67 7.81
CA ARG A 97 -3.89 -6.52 8.84
C ARG A 97 -2.53 -6.34 8.19
N VAL A 98 -2.27 -7.07 7.12
CA VAL A 98 -1.04 -6.93 6.32
C VAL A 98 -1.01 -5.56 5.65
N GLN A 99 -2.08 -5.16 4.97
CA GLN A 99 -2.19 -3.83 4.35
C GLN A 99 -1.94 -2.73 5.38
N LYS A 100 -2.67 -2.73 6.50
CA LYS A 100 -2.53 -1.74 7.58
C LYS A 100 -1.10 -1.66 8.14
N TYR A 101 -0.41 -2.80 8.24
CA TYR A 101 0.94 -2.86 8.81
C TYR A 101 2.03 -2.50 7.79
N TYR A 102 2.02 -3.14 6.62
CA TYR A 102 3.07 -3.05 5.61
C TYR A 102 3.04 -1.74 4.84
N THR A 103 1.88 -1.24 4.44
CA THR A 103 1.74 0.05 3.71
C THR A 103 2.46 1.21 4.40
N LYS A 104 2.40 1.25 5.74
CA LYS A 104 3.00 2.32 6.53
C LYS A 104 4.52 2.18 6.72
N ARG A 105 5.08 1.00 6.46
CA ARG A 105 6.42 0.62 6.96
C ARG A 105 7.32 0.02 5.90
N PHE A 106 6.78 -0.49 4.81
CA PHE A 106 7.53 -1.27 3.85
C PHE A 106 7.16 -0.87 2.42
N VAL A 107 8.17 -0.96 1.56
CA VAL A 107 8.04 -1.10 0.12
C VAL A 107 8.47 -2.53 -0.21
N LEU A 108 7.66 -3.27 -0.95
CA LEU A 108 7.92 -4.61 -1.43
C LEU A 108 8.05 -4.56 -2.94
N ILE A 109 9.20 -4.98 -3.45
CA ILE A 109 9.44 -5.22 -4.86
C ILE A 109 9.62 -6.72 -5.10
N GLU A 110 9.44 -7.15 -6.35
CA GLU A 110 9.61 -8.55 -6.73
C GLU A 110 10.76 -8.69 -7.73
N SER A 111 11.54 -9.77 -7.62
CA SER A 111 12.59 -10.10 -8.59
C SER A 111 12.50 -11.57 -9.02
N ASN A 112 12.64 -11.82 -10.32
CA ASN A 112 12.54 -13.15 -10.90
C ASN A 112 13.88 -13.90 -10.82
N ILE A 113 13.92 -15.01 -10.09
CA ILE A 113 15.15 -15.80 -9.93
C ILE A 113 15.66 -16.46 -11.21
N ARG A 114 14.82 -16.50 -12.26
CA ARG A 114 15.18 -16.98 -13.61
C ARG A 114 15.23 -15.83 -14.63
N GLY A 115 15.04 -14.60 -14.18
CA GLY A 115 15.01 -13.43 -15.04
C GLY A 115 16.38 -13.05 -15.57
N ASP A 116 16.37 -12.44 -16.75
CA ASP A 116 17.54 -11.91 -17.45
C ASP A 116 17.58 -10.38 -17.47
N LEU A 117 16.63 -9.72 -16.79
CA LEU A 117 16.67 -8.29 -16.58
C LEU A 117 17.92 -7.91 -15.78
N GLU A 118 18.49 -6.76 -16.11
CA GLU A 118 19.59 -6.18 -15.37
C GLU A 118 19.09 -5.69 -14.00
N VAL A 119 19.93 -5.87 -12.99
CA VAL A 119 19.73 -5.36 -11.63
C VAL A 119 21.03 -4.73 -11.12
N VAL A 120 20.91 -3.66 -10.35
CA VAL A 120 22.02 -3.12 -9.58
C VAL A 120 21.89 -3.65 -8.15
N SER A 121 22.87 -4.44 -7.71
CA SER A 121 22.87 -4.98 -6.35
C SER A 121 23.00 -3.87 -5.31
N PRO A 122 22.62 -4.10 -4.03
CA PRO A 122 22.84 -3.12 -2.97
C PRO A 122 24.30 -2.69 -2.80
N GLU A 123 25.25 -3.46 -3.32
CA GLU A 123 26.69 -3.12 -3.35
C GLU A 123 27.12 -2.37 -4.62
N GLY A 124 26.19 -1.90 -5.45
CA GLY A 124 26.45 -1.17 -6.69
C GLY A 124 26.94 -2.03 -7.85
N LYS A 125 26.80 -3.36 -7.79
CA LYS A 125 27.24 -4.25 -8.87
C LYS A 125 26.09 -4.59 -9.81
N THR A 126 26.28 -4.30 -11.09
CA THR A 126 25.35 -4.67 -12.16
C THR A 126 25.45 -6.16 -12.48
N MET A 127 24.32 -6.86 -12.50
CA MET A 127 24.22 -8.26 -12.93
C MET A 127 22.78 -8.59 -13.34
N THR A 128 22.51 -9.79 -13.84
CA THR A 128 21.12 -10.19 -14.11
C THR A 128 20.40 -10.63 -12.84
N GLU A 129 19.06 -10.59 -12.84
CA GLU A 129 18.25 -11.09 -11.72
C GLU A 129 18.64 -12.52 -11.31
N LYS A 130 18.80 -13.43 -12.29
CA LYS A 130 19.25 -14.81 -12.02
C LYS A 130 20.62 -14.89 -11.36
N LYS A 131 21.57 -14.03 -11.74
CA LYS A 131 22.91 -13.98 -11.12
C LYS A 131 22.81 -13.43 -9.70
N TYR A 132 22.00 -12.40 -9.48
CA TYR A 132 21.76 -11.84 -8.15
C TYR A 132 21.08 -12.84 -7.20
N ALA A 133 20.08 -13.57 -7.67
CA ALA A 133 19.45 -14.64 -6.89
C ALA A 133 20.44 -15.75 -6.53
N ARG A 134 21.29 -16.18 -7.48
CA ARG A 134 22.35 -17.16 -7.22
C ARG A 134 23.36 -16.66 -6.18
N LYS A 135 23.82 -15.41 -6.29
CA LYS A 135 24.73 -14.76 -5.32
C LYS A 135 24.14 -14.79 -3.91
N ASN A 136 22.85 -14.52 -3.77
CA ASN A 136 22.13 -14.54 -2.49
C ASN A 136 21.71 -15.95 -2.02
N ARG A 137 22.10 -17.00 -2.74
CA ARG A 137 21.78 -18.41 -2.48
C ARG A 137 20.27 -18.67 -2.42
N ILE A 138 19.49 -18.01 -3.28
CA ILE A 138 18.06 -18.22 -3.39
C ILE A 138 17.81 -19.56 -4.08
N ARG A 139 17.40 -20.57 -3.29
CA ARG A 139 17.16 -21.95 -3.77
C ARG A 139 15.68 -22.32 -3.90
N ALA A 140 14.80 -21.52 -3.31
CA ALA A 140 13.36 -21.76 -3.31
C ALA A 140 12.60 -20.44 -3.39
N THR A 141 11.36 -20.50 -3.88
CA THR A 141 10.48 -19.34 -4.03
C THR A 141 9.15 -19.59 -3.30
N PRO A 142 8.56 -18.57 -2.66
CA PRO A 142 9.10 -17.23 -2.50
C PRO A 142 10.27 -17.20 -1.49
N THR A 143 11.24 -16.32 -1.69
CA THR A 143 12.20 -15.95 -0.63
C THR A 143 12.13 -14.45 -0.44
N PHE A 144 12.13 -14.00 0.81
CA PHE A 144 12.05 -12.59 1.17
C PHE A 144 13.39 -12.15 1.74
N ILE A 145 13.93 -11.05 1.25
CA ILE A 145 15.04 -10.34 1.88
C ILE A 145 14.53 -8.97 2.32
N TYR A 146 14.59 -8.72 3.63
CA TYR A 146 14.28 -7.44 4.23
C TYR A 146 15.58 -6.67 4.44
N PHE A 147 15.58 -5.40 4.03
CA PHE A 147 16.70 -4.49 4.21
C PHE A 147 16.38 -3.50 5.32
N ASP A 148 17.40 -3.15 6.10
CA ASP A 148 17.31 -2.01 7.00
C ASP A 148 17.49 -0.68 6.27
N LYS A 149 17.38 0.42 7.02
CA LYS A 149 17.50 1.79 6.48
C LYS A 149 18.89 2.15 5.94
N ASN A 150 19.87 1.29 6.15
CA ASN A 150 21.23 1.44 5.64
C ASN A 150 21.50 0.46 4.48
N GLY A 151 20.48 -0.24 4.00
CA GLY A 151 20.61 -1.22 2.92
C GLY A 151 21.26 -2.54 3.32
N LYS A 152 21.40 -2.81 4.63
CA LYS A 152 21.91 -4.09 5.12
C LYS A 152 20.79 -5.12 5.19
N GLU A 153 21.06 -6.36 4.77
CA GLU A 153 20.15 -7.50 4.99
C GLU A 153 19.86 -7.67 6.49
N ALA A 154 18.62 -7.40 6.89
CA ALA A 154 18.13 -7.51 8.27
C ALA A 154 17.49 -8.88 8.52
N LEU A 155 16.81 -9.44 7.52
CA LEU A 155 16.14 -10.73 7.62
C LEU A 155 16.01 -11.37 6.25
N LYS A 156 16.34 -12.66 6.15
CA LYS A 156 16.00 -13.51 5.01
C LYS A 156 15.10 -14.65 5.44
N VAL A 157 13.96 -14.81 4.76
CA VAL A 157 12.99 -15.88 5.03
C VAL A 157 12.68 -16.62 3.73
N THR A 158 12.91 -17.92 3.73
CA THR A 158 12.60 -18.81 2.62
C THR A 158 11.25 -19.47 2.83
N GLY A 159 10.42 -19.50 1.78
CA GLY A 159 9.14 -20.18 1.74
C GLY A 159 7.94 -19.28 2.01
N PHE A 160 6.75 -19.88 1.88
CA PHE A 160 5.48 -19.24 2.18
C PHE A 160 5.38 -18.81 3.64
N MET A 161 4.81 -17.63 3.89
CA MET A 161 4.46 -17.15 5.23
C MET A 161 2.96 -16.89 5.29
N ASP A 162 2.27 -17.41 6.30
CA ASP A 162 0.91 -16.96 6.60
C ASP A 162 0.91 -15.49 7.08
N VAL A 163 -0.29 -14.93 7.23
CA VAL A 163 -0.49 -13.52 7.66
C VAL A 163 0.22 -13.20 8.97
N SER A 164 0.12 -14.07 9.97
CA SER A 164 0.73 -13.84 11.29
C SER A 164 2.25 -13.83 11.19
N ARG A 165 2.82 -14.83 10.50
CA ARG A 165 4.26 -14.94 10.31
C ARG A 165 4.83 -13.80 9.47
N PHE A 166 4.10 -13.35 8.44
CA PHE A 166 4.49 -12.21 7.61
C PHE A 166 4.55 -10.94 8.47
N ILE A 167 3.49 -10.62 9.22
CA ILE A 167 3.50 -9.45 10.14
C ILE A 167 4.65 -9.55 11.16
N LYS A 168 4.88 -10.73 11.76
CA LYS A 168 5.99 -10.95 12.69
C LYS A 168 7.36 -10.73 12.04
N ALA A 169 7.55 -11.09 10.77
CA ALA A 169 8.77 -10.80 10.02
C ALA A 169 9.01 -9.28 9.91
N GLY A 170 7.98 -8.52 9.55
CA GLY A 170 8.07 -7.07 9.51
C GLY A 170 8.31 -6.44 10.89
N GLN A 171 7.71 -6.97 11.97
CA GLN A 171 7.95 -6.51 13.34
C GLN A 171 9.38 -6.77 13.81
N TYR A 172 9.93 -7.93 13.46
CA TYR A 172 11.30 -8.30 13.78
C TYR A 172 12.32 -7.30 13.19
N VAL A 173 12.09 -6.87 11.95
CA VAL A 173 12.94 -5.89 11.26
C VAL A 173 12.74 -4.49 11.81
N VAL A 174 11.48 -4.03 11.91
CA VAL A 174 11.15 -2.67 12.41
C VAL A 174 11.61 -2.48 13.86
N GLY A 175 11.46 -3.50 14.70
CA GLY A 175 11.91 -3.48 16.09
C GLY A 175 13.42 -3.64 16.26
N GLY A 176 14.19 -3.82 15.18
CA GLY A 176 15.65 -3.97 15.26
C GLY A 176 16.12 -5.25 15.93
N VAL A 177 15.28 -6.27 16.05
CA VAL A 177 15.58 -7.51 16.81
C VAL A 177 16.76 -8.27 16.18
N TYR A 178 16.96 -8.15 14.87
CA TYR A 178 18.12 -8.68 14.18
C TYR A 178 19.47 -8.16 14.71
N LYS A 179 19.47 -7.01 15.39
CA LYS A 179 20.67 -6.43 16.03
C LYS A 179 21.01 -7.09 17.38
N THR A 180 20.06 -7.75 18.04
CA THR A 180 20.22 -8.26 19.42
C THR A 180 20.67 -9.73 19.49
N LYS A 181 21.29 -10.26 18.43
CA LYS A 181 21.68 -11.68 18.27
C LYS A 181 20.52 -12.69 18.38
N THR A 182 19.27 -12.25 18.47
CA THR A 182 18.11 -13.13 18.50
C THR A 182 17.72 -13.53 17.09
N SER A 183 17.74 -14.82 16.76
CA SER A 183 17.30 -15.28 15.44
C SER A 183 15.79 -15.11 15.25
N PHE A 184 15.35 -14.97 14.00
CA PHE A 184 13.92 -14.87 13.69
C PHE A 184 13.12 -16.09 14.19
N TYR A 185 13.70 -17.28 14.12
CA TYR A 185 13.08 -18.50 14.67
C TYR A 185 12.82 -18.38 16.18
N ARG A 186 13.81 -17.93 16.97
CA ARG A 186 13.60 -17.71 18.42
C ARG A 186 12.57 -16.62 18.68
N TYR A 187 12.55 -15.57 17.87
CA TYR A 187 11.55 -14.50 17.99
C TYR A 187 10.13 -15.04 17.77
N LEU A 188 9.93 -15.91 16.77
CA LEU A 188 8.64 -16.55 16.52
C LEU A 188 8.19 -17.42 17.70
N GLN A 189 9.07 -18.22 18.30
CA GLN A 189 8.73 -19.05 19.46
C GLN A 189 8.27 -18.24 20.68
N LYS A 190 8.92 -17.10 20.95
CA LYS A 190 8.56 -16.23 22.08
C LYS A 190 7.21 -15.55 21.91
N SER A 191 6.80 -15.30 20.67
CA SER A 191 5.56 -14.58 20.34
C SER A 191 4.34 -15.49 20.15
N THR A 192 4.50 -16.79 20.42
CA THR A 192 3.41 -17.79 20.36
C THR A 192 2.98 -18.23 21.77
N LYS A 193 3.73 -17.84 22.81
CA LYS A 193 3.30 -17.89 24.21
C LYS A 193 2.49 -16.64 24.53
#